data_AF-G5JXL4-F1
#
_entry.id   AF-G5JXL4-F1
#
_cell.length_a   1.000
_cell.length_b   1.000
_cell.length_c   1.000
_cell.angle_alpha   90.00
_cell.angle_beta   90.00
_cell.angle_gamma   90.00
#
_symmetry.space_group_name_H-M   'P 1'
#
loop_
_entity.id
_entity.type
_entity.pdbx_description
1 polymer ?
#
loop_
_entity_poly.entity_id
_entity_poly.type
_entity_poly.pdbx_seq_one_letter_code
_entity_poly.pdbx_strand_id
1 'polypeptide(L)'
;MKRVRFSRFIVFVTTLVIAISIGIFFILNDKLVIKSVSNPVNLVVSSVDKAVHLPVQLVENVNNLFKSESENKTLKKQLTNYQVKNRDFKKLKEENSALRDTLKVKESFSGNTVLTSKVIVRSPISWFDILTVNIGKSSGVKRNMLALSNGNLIGKVNQITLASTSIKLLSNTKSTDEVPVKITSGQKEVFGILTNYDKKSGNYEITQLTSSLKIKKGDKVSTSGLDGKSPEGLTVGKVDSEENNSNTLSRKVFVKPAVDLSNISYVTLVGE
;
A
#
# COMPACT_ATOMS: atom_id res chain seq x y z
N MET A 1 83.09 4.25 -59.33
CA MET A 1 83.49 3.17 -58.38
C MET A 1 82.42 2.86 -57.30
N LYS A 2 81.13 2.66 -57.63
CA LYS A 2 80.07 2.32 -56.65
C LYS A 2 79.45 0.91 -56.77
N ARG A 3 79.69 0.17 -57.86
CA ARG A 3 79.12 -1.19 -58.03
C ARG A 3 79.85 -2.30 -57.24
N VAL A 4 81.12 -2.12 -56.87
CA VAL A 4 81.93 -3.16 -56.21
C VAL A 4 81.62 -3.31 -54.70
N ARG A 5 81.06 -2.28 -54.05
CA ARG A 5 80.69 -2.36 -52.61
C ARG A 5 79.33 -3.05 -52.38
N PHE A 6 78.40 -2.96 -53.32
CA PHE A 6 77.09 -3.58 -53.21
C PHE A 6 77.13 -5.10 -53.46
N SER A 7 77.96 -5.57 -54.39
CA SER A 7 78.13 -7.02 -54.61
C SER A 7 78.82 -7.71 -53.44
N ARG A 8 79.78 -7.07 -52.78
CA ARG A 8 80.45 -7.60 -51.57
C ARG A 8 79.48 -7.72 -50.39
N PHE A 9 78.54 -6.79 -50.25
CA PHE A 9 77.51 -6.84 -49.20
C PHE A 9 76.53 -7.98 -49.44
N ILE A 10 76.06 -8.16 -50.69
CA ILE A 10 75.16 -9.27 -51.05
C ILE A 10 75.85 -10.62 -50.82
N VAL A 11 77.11 -10.76 -51.24
CA VAL A 11 77.87 -12.01 -50.99
C VAL A 11 77.96 -12.28 -49.49
N PHE A 12 78.27 -11.27 -48.66
CA PHE A 12 78.36 -11.43 -47.21
C PHE A 12 77.03 -11.86 -46.57
N VAL A 13 75.92 -11.26 -46.99
CA VAL A 13 74.58 -11.62 -46.50
C VAL A 13 74.22 -13.03 -46.93
N THR A 14 74.47 -13.40 -48.19
CA THR A 14 74.19 -14.77 -48.67
C THR A 14 75.05 -15.82 -47.96
N THR A 15 76.34 -15.54 -47.70
CA THR A 15 77.20 -16.44 -46.92
C THR A 15 76.76 -16.55 -45.47
N LEU A 16 76.27 -15.46 -44.87
CA LEU A 16 75.74 -15.46 -43.51
C LEU A 16 74.46 -16.30 -43.41
N VAL A 17 73.53 -16.14 -44.37
CA VAL A 17 72.28 -16.92 -44.40
C VAL A 17 72.58 -18.39 -44.62
N ILE A 18 73.51 -18.74 -45.53
CA ILE A 18 73.93 -20.13 -45.76
C ILE A 18 74.61 -20.70 -44.51
N ALA A 19 75.46 -19.95 -43.82
CA ALA A 19 76.10 -20.39 -42.57
C ALA A 19 75.07 -20.63 -41.45
N ILE A 20 74.05 -19.78 -41.34
CA ILE A 20 72.95 -19.93 -40.36
C ILE A 20 72.10 -21.15 -40.70
N SER A 21 71.75 -21.36 -41.97
CA SER A 21 70.99 -22.54 -42.40
C SER A 21 71.78 -23.83 -42.21
N ILE A 22 73.08 -23.84 -42.46
CA ILE A 22 73.96 -25.00 -42.19
C ILE A 22 74.05 -25.25 -40.68
N GLY A 23 74.17 -24.20 -39.86
CA GLY A 23 74.17 -24.33 -38.40
C GLY A 23 72.88 -24.93 -37.85
N ILE A 24 71.71 -24.47 -38.34
CA ILE A 24 70.40 -25.01 -37.95
C ILE A 24 70.25 -26.45 -38.43
N PHE A 25 70.69 -26.77 -39.64
CA PHE A 25 70.66 -28.14 -40.16
C PHE A 25 71.54 -29.09 -39.35
N PHE A 26 72.73 -28.64 -38.90
CA PHE A 26 73.61 -29.43 -38.05
C PHE A 26 73.00 -29.67 -36.66
N ILE A 27 72.34 -28.66 -36.07
CA ILE A 27 71.62 -28.79 -34.79
C ILE A 27 70.44 -29.78 -34.89
N LEU A 28 69.74 -29.82 -36.03
CA LEU A 28 68.59 -30.69 -36.23
C LEU A 28 68.95 -32.14 -36.63
N ASN A 29 70.12 -32.36 -37.26
CA ASN A 29 70.54 -33.69 -37.72
C ASN A 29 71.49 -34.43 -36.78
N ASP A 30 72.04 -33.78 -35.75
CA ASP A 30 72.96 -34.43 -34.83
C ASP A 30 72.20 -35.26 -33.77
N LYS A 31 72.16 -36.58 -33.99
CA LYS A 31 71.49 -37.56 -33.11
C LYS A 31 72.11 -37.64 -31.71
N LEU A 32 73.27 -37.01 -31.46
CA LEU A 32 73.91 -36.94 -30.14
C LEU A 32 73.40 -35.77 -29.27
N VAL A 33 72.85 -34.70 -29.87
CA VAL A 33 72.24 -33.58 -29.11
C VAL A 33 70.80 -33.92 -28.70
N ILE A 34 70.08 -34.67 -29.55
CA ILE A 34 68.70 -35.10 -29.30
C ILE A 34 68.62 -36.12 -28.13
N LYS A 35 69.70 -36.85 -27.84
CA LYS A 35 69.73 -37.89 -26.80
C LYS A 35 70.20 -37.41 -25.41
N SER A 36 70.70 -36.17 -25.29
CA SER A 36 71.00 -35.52 -23.99
C SER A 36 69.93 -34.51 -23.54
N VAL A 37 68.84 -34.35 -24.32
CA VAL A 37 67.66 -33.55 -23.94
C VAL A 37 66.45 -34.44 -23.64
N SER A 38 66.60 -35.76 -23.67
CA SER A 38 65.56 -36.70 -23.20
C SER A 38 65.65 -36.90 -21.67
N ASN A 39 64.93 -36.01 -20.96
CA ASN A 39 64.49 -36.00 -19.56
C ASN A 39 65.51 -35.68 -18.44
N PRO A 40 65.18 -34.76 -17.49
CA PRO A 40 63.83 -34.43 -17.02
C PRO A 40 63.48 -32.93 -17.14
N VAL A 41 62.60 -32.56 -18.07
CA VAL A 41 61.84 -31.30 -17.96
C VAL A 41 60.36 -31.61 -18.05
N ASN A 42 59.89 -32.31 -17.03
CA ASN A 42 58.48 -32.45 -16.69
C ASN A 42 57.92 -31.14 -16.07
N LEU A 43 58.35 -29.96 -16.52
CA LEU A 43 58.05 -28.68 -15.85
C LEU A 43 57.79 -27.46 -16.76
N VAL A 44 57.55 -27.63 -18.06
CA VAL A 44 57.18 -26.48 -18.94
C VAL A 44 55.92 -26.70 -19.78
N VAL A 45 55.26 -27.86 -19.66
CA VAL A 45 53.97 -28.10 -20.35
C VAL A 45 52.73 -27.75 -19.50
N SER A 46 52.88 -27.42 -18.21
CA SER A 46 51.72 -27.07 -17.35
C SER A 46 51.36 -25.58 -17.31
N SER A 47 52.07 -24.73 -18.04
CA SER A 47 51.83 -23.27 -18.05
C SER A 47 51.02 -22.77 -19.24
N VAL A 48 50.73 -23.63 -20.23
CA VAL A 48 49.89 -23.25 -21.39
C VAL A 48 48.40 -23.49 -21.13
N ASP A 49 48.04 -24.45 -20.28
CA ASP A 49 46.63 -24.66 -19.92
C ASP A 49 46.10 -23.61 -18.93
N LYS A 50 46.93 -22.99 -18.10
CA LYS A 50 46.43 -21.98 -17.13
C LYS A 50 46.19 -20.60 -17.74
N ALA A 51 46.89 -20.23 -18.81
CA ALA A 51 46.77 -18.89 -19.42
C ALA A 51 45.52 -18.72 -20.29
N VAL A 52 44.94 -19.82 -20.80
CA VAL A 52 43.75 -19.77 -21.67
C VAL A 52 42.44 -19.81 -20.87
N HIS A 53 42.45 -20.33 -19.63
CA HIS A 53 41.26 -20.41 -18.78
C HIS A 53 41.07 -19.22 -17.81
N LEU A 54 42.08 -18.36 -17.65
CA LEU A 54 42.03 -17.17 -16.79
C LEU A 54 41.15 -16.01 -17.32
N PRO A 55 41.08 -15.69 -18.63
CA PRO A 55 40.17 -14.65 -19.11
C PRO A 55 38.71 -15.13 -19.20
N VAL A 56 38.45 -16.44 -19.29
CA VAL A 56 37.09 -16.99 -19.42
C VAL A 56 36.32 -16.90 -18.10
N GLN A 57 36.96 -17.18 -16.95
CA GLN A 57 36.31 -17.11 -15.64
C GLN A 57 36.07 -15.67 -15.15
N LEU A 58 36.89 -14.70 -15.60
CA LEU A 58 36.65 -13.29 -15.29
C LEU A 58 35.52 -12.71 -16.16
N VAL A 59 35.49 -13.01 -17.47
CA VAL A 59 34.46 -12.53 -18.40
C VAL A 59 33.07 -13.11 -18.07
N GLU A 60 32.98 -14.38 -17.70
CA GLU A 60 31.72 -14.98 -17.25
C GLU A 60 31.21 -14.36 -15.94
N ASN A 61 32.11 -14.03 -15.01
CA ASN A 61 31.73 -13.39 -13.75
C ASN A 61 31.27 -11.94 -13.94
N VAL A 62 31.90 -11.12 -14.81
CA VAL A 62 31.35 -9.78 -15.12
C VAL A 62 30.03 -9.87 -15.89
N ASN A 63 29.88 -10.80 -16.85
CA ASN A 63 28.60 -10.98 -17.54
C ASN A 63 27.48 -11.44 -16.60
N ASN A 64 27.77 -12.30 -15.63
CA ASN A 64 26.80 -12.73 -14.62
C ASN A 64 26.47 -11.60 -13.64
N LEU A 65 27.44 -10.74 -13.29
CA LEU A 65 27.20 -9.53 -12.50
C LEU A 65 26.34 -8.51 -13.28
N PHE A 66 26.67 -8.20 -14.54
CA PHE A 66 25.86 -7.29 -15.38
C PHE A 66 24.46 -7.84 -15.68
N LYS A 67 24.31 -9.16 -15.88
CA LYS A 67 23.00 -9.81 -16.01
C LYS A 67 22.21 -9.72 -14.70
N SER A 68 22.84 -10.00 -13.56
CA SER A 68 22.22 -9.89 -12.23
C SER A 68 21.82 -8.45 -11.88
N GLU A 69 22.62 -7.45 -12.23
CA GLU A 69 22.26 -6.04 -12.04
C GLU A 69 21.11 -5.61 -12.95
N SER A 70 21.12 -6.03 -14.22
CA SER A 70 20.03 -5.78 -15.17
C SER A 70 18.72 -6.46 -14.76
N GLU A 71 18.80 -7.71 -14.28
CA GLU A 71 17.68 -8.47 -13.74
C GLU A 71 17.15 -7.82 -12.46
N ASN A 72 18.03 -7.43 -11.54
CA ASN A 72 17.64 -6.67 -10.34
C ASN A 72 16.95 -5.34 -10.68
N LYS A 73 17.45 -4.61 -11.67
CA LYS A 73 16.82 -3.36 -12.14
C LYS A 73 15.45 -3.64 -12.76
N THR A 74 15.33 -4.70 -13.54
CA THR A 74 14.07 -5.13 -14.17
C THR A 74 13.06 -5.59 -13.12
N LEU A 75 13.47 -6.42 -12.16
CA LEU A 75 12.66 -6.87 -11.03
C LEU A 75 12.21 -5.69 -10.17
N LYS A 76 13.09 -4.74 -9.85
CA LYS A 76 12.73 -3.51 -9.13
C LYS A 76 11.70 -2.67 -9.90
N LYS A 77 11.86 -2.54 -11.22
CA LYS A 77 10.90 -1.83 -12.08
C LYS A 77 9.55 -2.54 -12.11
N GLN A 78 9.53 -3.87 -12.26
CA GLN A 78 8.31 -4.66 -12.22
C GLN A 78 7.63 -4.57 -10.85
N LEU A 79 8.37 -4.67 -9.75
CA LEU A 79 7.84 -4.52 -8.39
C LEU A 79 7.19 -3.15 -8.21
N THR A 80 7.86 -2.08 -8.64
CA THR A 80 7.31 -0.71 -8.60
C THR A 80 6.01 -0.62 -9.42
N ASN A 81 5.99 -1.19 -10.63
CA ASN A 81 4.79 -1.22 -11.47
C ASN A 81 3.65 -2.02 -10.81
N TYR A 82 3.94 -3.17 -10.20
CA TYR A 82 2.95 -3.96 -9.46
C TYR A 82 2.42 -3.21 -8.25
N GLN A 83 3.26 -2.47 -7.53
CA GLN A 83 2.84 -1.64 -6.40
C GLN A 83 1.90 -0.52 -6.85
N VAL A 84 2.18 0.16 -7.96
CA VAL A 84 1.27 1.18 -8.53
C VAL A 84 -0.07 0.56 -8.92
N LYS A 85 -0.07 -0.54 -9.68
CA LYS A 85 -1.29 -1.24 -10.07
C LYS A 85 -2.12 -1.69 -8.86
N ASN A 86 -1.47 -2.19 -7.82
CA ASN A 86 -2.14 -2.62 -6.60
C ASN A 86 -2.79 -1.43 -5.85
N ARG A 87 -2.15 -0.26 -5.84
CA ARG A 87 -2.73 0.97 -5.27
C ARG A 87 -3.95 1.42 -6.07
N ASP A 88 -3.87 1.43 -7.39
CA ASP A 88 -4.99 1.80 -8.26
C ASP A 88 -6.17 0.84 -8.10
N PHE A 89 -5.89 -0.46 -8.05
CA PHE A 89 -6.91 -1.48 -7.81
C PHE A 89 -7.60 -1.27 -6.45
N LYS A 90 -6.83 -1.01 -5.38
CA LYS A 90 -7.41 -0.72 -4.06
C LYS A 90 -8.29 0.53 -4.08
N LYS A 91 -7.84 1.61 -4.73
CA LYS A 91 -8.61 2.86 -4.87
C LYS A 91 -9.93 2.63 -5.60
N LEU A 92 -9.90 1.93 -6.74
CA LEU A 92 -11.10 1.59 -7.51
C LEU A 92 -12.07 0.72 -6.71
N LYS A 93 -11.55 -0.23 -5.94
CA LYS A 93 -12.37 -1.09 -5.07
C LYS A 93 -13.08 -0.28 -3.97
N GLU A 94 -12.38 0.64 -3.31
CA GLU A 94 -12.96 1.52 -2.30
C GLU A 94 -14.02 2.44 -2.89
N GLU A 95 -13.76 3.03 -4.05
CA GLU A 95 -14.71 3.89 -4.76
C GLU A 95 -15.97 3.12 -5.20
N ASN A 96 -15.80 1.92 -5.74
CA ASN A 96 -16.94 1.09 -6.12
C ASN A 96 -17.80 0.71 -4.91
N SER A 97 -17.17 0.39 -3.76
CA SER A 97 -17.89 0.13 -2.52
C SER A 97 -18.70 1.35 -2.09
N ALA A 98 -18.06 2.53 -2.05
CA ALA A 98 -18.72 3.78 -1.67
C ALA A 98 -19.92 4.11 -2.58
N LEU A 99 -19.78 3.92 -3.90
CA LEU A 99 -20.87 4.11 -4.86
C LEU A 99 -22.02 3.13 -4.61
N ARG A 100 -21.73 1.84 -4.40
CA ARG A 100 -22.76 0.83 -4.07
C ARG A 100 -23.50 1.19 -2.79
N ASP A 101 -22.78 1.65 -1.78
CA ASP A 101 -23.39 1.99 -0.50
C ASP A 101 -24.22 3.27 -0.60
N THR A 102 -23.80 4.23 -1.42
CA THR A 102 -24.61 5.40 -1.79
C THR A 102 -25.94 5.00 -2.42
N LEU A 103 -25.93 4.02 -3.33
CA LEU A 103 -27.14 3.52 -3.97
C LEU A 103 -28.08 2.87 -2.95
N LYS A 104 -27.57 2.01 -2.09
CA LYS A 104 -28.37 1.38 -1.01
C LYS A 104 -29.03 2.43 -0.10
N VAL A 105 -28.26 3.45 0.29
CA VAL A 105 -28.77 4.56 1.11
C VAL A 105 -29.85 5.32 0.33
N LYS A 106 -29.62 5.64 -0.94
CA LYS A 106 -30.62 6.32 -1.77
C LYS A 106 -31.92 5.52 -1.90
N GLU A 107 -31.84 4.21 -2.09
CA GLU A 107 -33.00 3.32 -2.17
C GLU A 107 -33.76 3.26 -0.83
N SER A 108 -33.03 3.08 0.27
CA SER A 108 -33.61 2.93 1.62
C SER A 108 -34.19 4.23 2.17
N PHE A 109 -33.72 5.38 1.66
CA PHE A 109 -34.07 6.72 2.14
C PHE A 109 -34.60 7.60 1.02
N SER A 110 -35.47 7.03 0.17
CA SER A 110 -36.17 7.71 -0.93
C SER A 110 -37.00 8.89 -0.39
N GLY A 111 -36.41 10.08 -0.36
CA GLY A 111 -36.98 11.29 0.24
C GLY A 111 -35.90 12.22 0.82
N ASN A 112 -34.81 11.64 1.31
CA ASN A 112 -33.67 12.40 1.81
C ASN A 112 -32.72 12.82 0.68
N THR A 113 -32.02 13.93 0.87
CA THR A 113 -30.91 14.31 0.01
C THR A 113 -29.71 13.41 0.33
N VAL A 114 -29.21 12.67 -0.66
CA VAL A 114 -28.07 11.75 -0.52
C VAL A 114 -26.93 12.22 -1.41
N LEU A 115 -25.79 12.57 -0.80
CA LEU A 115 -24.62 13.10 -1.50
C LEU A 115 -23.36 12.35 -1.09
N THR A 116 -22.59 11.84 -2.05
CA THR A 116 -21.34 11.13 -1.75
C THR A 116 -20.14 11.90 -2.25
N SER A 117 -19.10 11.99 -1.41
CA SER A 117 -17.84 12.63 -1.75
C SER A 117 -16.66 11.91 -1.13
N LYS A 118 -15.51 12.05 -1.78
CA LYS A 118 -14.22 11.67 -1.21
C LYS A 118 -13.83 12.61 -0.07
N VAL A 119 -13.16 12.06 0.94
CA VAL A 119 -12.48 12.82 2.00
C VAL A 119 -11.21 13.43 1.42
N ILE A 120 -11.04 14.75 1.60
CA ILE A 120 -9.88 15.51 1.13
C ILE A 120 -8.94 15.90 2.27
N VAL A 121 -9.45 16.02 3.50
CA VAL A 121 -8.65 16.35 4.68
C VAL A 121 -9.13 15.52 5.86
N ARG A 122 -8.17 15.01 6.64
CA ARG A 122 -8.40 14.41 7.96
C ARG A 122 -7.53 15.12 8.97
N SER A 123 -8.12 15.58 10.06
CA SER A 123 -7.38 16.17 11.18
C SER A 123 -6.42 15.13 11.78
N PRO A 124 -5.12 15.45 11.99
CA PRO A 124 -4.18 14.56 12.67
C PRO A 124 -4.36 14.57 14.20
N ILE A 125 -5.16 15.50 14.73
CA ILE A 125 -5.38 15.67 16.17
C ILE A 125 -6.47 14.71 16.61
N SER A 126 -6.10 13.66 17.36
CA SER A 126 -6.98 12.55 17.72
C SER A 126 -8.23 12.94 18.53
N TRP A 127 -8.20 14.03 19.31
CA TRP A 127 -9.39 14.54 20.04
C TRP A 127 -10.27 15.46 19.20
N PHE A 128 -9.80 15.86 18.03
CA PHE A 128 -10.50 16.71 17.09
C PHE A 128 -10.76 15.91 15.82
N ASP A 129 -11.55 14.84 15.96
CA ASP A 129 -11.91 13.91 14.88
C ASP A 129 -12.87 14.61 13.91
N ILE A 130 -12.28 15.29 12.93
CA ILE A 130 -12.97 16.01 11.86
C ILE A 130 -12.44 15.55 10.50
N LEU A 131 -13.37 15.26 9.60
CA LEU A 131 -13.12 15.01 8.18
C LEU A 131 -13.61 16.18 7.35
N THR A 132 -12.94 16.49 6.24
CA THR A 132 -13.43 17.46 5.26
C THR A 132 -13.67 16.77 3.93
N VAL A 133 -14.83 17.03 3.33
CA VAL A 133 -15.23 16.53 2.00
C VAL A 133 -15.36 17.69 1.01
N ASN A 134 -15.11 17.40 -0.27
CA ASN A 134 -15.14 18.39 -1.36
C ASN A 134 -16.55 18.59 -1.96
N ILE A 135 -17.56 18.63 -1.08
CA ILE A 135 -18.93 19.01 -1.42
C ILE A 135 -19.41 19.99 -0.35
N GLY A 136 -20.15 21.01 -0.77
CA GLY A 136 -20.59 22.09 0.11
C GLY A 136 -22.03 22.51 -0.18
N LYS A 137 -22.37 23.73 0.22
CA LYS A 137 -23.72 24.29 0.02
C LYS A 137 -24.15 24.29 -1.45
N SER A 138 -23.21 24.49 -2.39
CA SER A 138 -23.49 24.46 -3.84
C SER A 138 -23.96 23.08 -4.34
N SER A 139 -23.56 22.00 -3.67
CA SER A 139 -23.97 20.63 -3.97
C SER A 139 -25.27 20.22 -3.26
N GLY A 140 -25.88 21.12 -2.49
CA GLY A 140 -27.08 20.84 -1.71
C GLY A 140 -26.81 20.29 -0.30
N VAL A 141 -25.59 20.41 0.24
CA VAL A 141 -25.30 20.03 1.62
C VAL A 141 -26.03 20.97 2.59
N LYS A 142 -26.72 20.39 3.56
CA LYS A 142 -27.50 21.11 4.58
C LYS A 142 -27.00 20.83 5.98
N ARG A 143 -27.40 21.71 6.91
CA ARG A 143 -27.11 21.52 8.34
C ARG A 143 -27.86 20.30 8.85
N ASN A 144 -27.31 19.62 9.84
CA ASN A 144 -27.86 18.41 10.45
C ASN A 144 -27.84 17.13 9.60
N MET A 145 -27.38 17.16 8.36
CA MET A 145 -27.13 15.93 7.61
C MET A 145 -26.19 15.00 8.39
N LEU A 146 -26.53 13.72 8.40
CA LEU A 146 -25.71 12.67 8.98
C LEU A 146 -24.71 12.16 7.94
N ALA A 147 -23.52 11.81 8.43
CA ALA A 147 -22.43 11.30 7.62
C ALA A 147 -22.30 9.80 7.79
N LEU A 148 -22.19 9.10 6.66
CA LEU A 148 -22.09 7.65 6.57
C LEU A 148 -20.80 7.23 5.87
N SER A 149 -20.22 6.12 6.31
CA SER A 149 -19.19 5.39 5.56
C SER A 149 -19.64 3.94 5.38
N ASN A 150 -19.59 3.45 4.15
CA ASN A 150 -20.11 2.14 3.75
C ASN A 150 -21.56 1.88 4.23
N GLY A 151 -22.42 2.91 4.23
CA GLY A 151 -23.80 2.83 4.71
C GLY A 151 -23.98 2.85 6.23
N ASN A 152 -22.92 3.05 7.01
CA ASN A 152 -22.95 3.08 8.48
C ASN A 152 -22.62 4.48 9.02
N LEU A 153 -23.26 4.88 10.11
CA LEU A 153 -23.12 6.19 10.74
C LEU A 153 -21.71 6.40 11.30
N ILE A 154 -21.10 7.51 10.88
CA ILE A 154 -19.77 7.94 11.34
C ILE A 154 -19.77 9.31 12.02
N GLY A 155 -20.78 10.16 11.77
CA GLY A 155 -20.71 11.56 12.20
C GLY A 155 -21.87 12.41 11.73
N LYS A 156 -21.71 13.72 11.93
CA LYS A 156 -22.67 14.75 11.56
C LYS A 156 -21.96 15.92 10.88
N VAL A 157 -22.66 16.59 9.98
CA VAL A 157 -22.18 17.83 9.37
C VAL A 157 -22.00 18.91 10.45
N ASN A 158 -20.79 19.47 10.52
CA ASN A 158 -20.40 20.47 11.52
C ASN A 158 -20.34 21.89 10.92
N GLN A 159 -19.60 22.08 9.83
CA GLN A 159 -19.45 23.37 9.16
C GLN A 159 -19.57 23.18 7.65
N ILE A 160 -20.26 24.10 7.00
CA ILE A 160 -20.53 24.05 5.56
C ILE A 160 -20.00 25.34 4.95
N THR A 161 -19.12 25.21 3.97
CA THR A 161 -18.70 26.30 3.08
C THR A 161 -19.39 26.17 1.73
N LEU A 162 -19.07 27.04 0.77
CA LEU A 162 -19.66 26.96 -0.56
C LEU A 162 -19.27 25.66 -1.30
N ALA A 163 -18.02 25.21 -1.14
CA ALA A 163 -17.43 24.10 -1.89
C ALA A 163 -17.01 22.90 -1.04
N SER A 164 -16.93 23.05 0.29
CA SER A 164 -16.49 22.01 1.20
C SER A 164 -17.35 21.91 2.45
N THR A 165 -17.30 20.75 3.08
CA THR A 165 -18.03 20.49 4.34
C THR A 165 -17.11 19.78 5.31
N SER A 166 -17.07 20.30 6.54
CA SER A 166 -16.44 19.65 7.68
C SER A 166 -17.45 18.78 8.42
N ILE A 167 -17.06 17.55 8.69
CA ILE A 167 -17.85 16.50 9.33
C ILE A 167 -17.20 16.19 10.66
N LYS A 168 -17.96 16.33 11.74
CA LYS A 168 -17.52 15.90 13.07
C LYS A 168 -17.85 14.41 13.21
N LEU A 169 -16.85 13.59 13.52
CA LEU A 169 -17.08 12.17 13.75
C LEU A 169 -17.69 11.96 15.13
N LEU A 170 -18.45 10.87 15.28
CA LEU A 170 -19.01 10.44 16.57
C LEU A 170 -17.92 10.04 17.57
N SER A 171 -16.69 9.78 17.10
CA SER A 171 -15.52 9.54 17.96
C SER A 171 -14.90 10.79 18.59
N ASN A 172 -15.42 11.98 18.24
CA ASN A 172 -14.93 13.25 18.78
C ASN A 172 -15.34 13.41 20.25
N THR A 173 -14.36 13.51 21.14
CA THR A 173 -14.55 13.56 22.59
C THR A 173 -14.69 14.97 23.18
N LYS A 174 -14.56 16.04 22.37
CA LYS A 174 -14.60 17.42 22.88
C LYS A 174 -16.02 17.98 22.97
N SER A 175 -16.90 17.50 22.11
CA SER A 175 -18.29 17.94 22.02
C SER A 175 -19.05 16.80 21.36
N THR A 176 -19.86 16.10 22.14
CA THR A 176 -20.69 15.04 21.59
C THR A 176 -21.90 15.66 20.91
N ASP A 177 -22.08 15.34 19.64
CA ASP A 177 -23.37 15.57 18.99
C ASP A 177 -24.31 14.46 19.48
N GLU A 178 -25.40 14.85 20.12
CA GLU A 178 -26.45 13.93 20.54
C GLU A 178 -27.16 13.39 19.29
N VAL A 179 -27.15 12.07 19.13
CA VAL A 179 -27.87 11.38 18.05
C VAL A 179 -28.90 10.45 18.67
N PRO A 180 -30.20 10.63 18.38
CA PRO A 180 -31.23 9.74 18.89
C PRO A 180 -31.12 8.39 18.16
N VAL A 181 -31.09 7.32 18.95
CA VAL A 181 -30.86 5.96 18.48
C VAL A 181 -31.91 5.00 19.02
N LYS A 182 -32.09 3.88 18.32
CA LYS A 182 -32.89 2.74 18.73
C LYS A 182 -32.06 1.46 18.70
N ILE A 183 -32.29 0.64 19.71
CA ILE A 183 -31.69 -0.67 19.91
C ILE A 183 -32.79 -1.71 19.69
N THR A 184 -32.62 -2.56 18.68
CA THR A 184 -33.58 -3.62 18.35
C THR A 184 -33.13 -4.92 19.00
N SER A 185 -33.91 -5.39 19.98
CA SER A 185 -33.68 -6.66 20.69
C SER A 185 -34.85 -7.60 20.46
N GLY A 186 -34.67 -8.55 19.53
CA GLY A 186 -35.76 -9.42 19.06
C GLY A 186 -36.87 -8.60 18.39
N GLN A 187 -38.08 -8.64 18.94
CA GLN A 187 -39.24 -7.87 18.46
C GLN A 187 -39.47 -6.56 19.24
N LYS A 188 -38.59 -6.23 20.19
CA LYS A 188 -38.73 -5.04 21.04
C LYS A 188 -37.68 -3.99 20.67
N GLU A 189 -38.05 -2.73 20.89
CA GLU A 189 -37.19 -1.59 20.64
C GLU A 189 -36.97 -0.81 21.94
N VAL A 190 -35.73 -0.36 22.14
CA VAL A 190 -35.35 0.55 23.22
C VAL A 190 -34.73 1.78 22.60
N PHE A 191 -35.23 2.96 22.94
CA PHE A 191 -34.70 4.22 22.45
C PHE A 191 -33.70 4.79 23.44
N GLY A 192 -32.75 5.57 22.94
CA GLY A 192 -31.77 6.28 23.76
C GLY A 192 -31.04 7.35 22.95
N ILE A 193 -30.02 7.95 23.54
CA ILE A 193 -29.20 8.98 22.90
C ILE A 193 -27.75 8.52 22.90
N LEU A 194 -27.12 8.54 21.72
CA LEU A 194 -25.67 8.39 21.62
C LEU A 194 -25.04 9.69 22.13
N THR A 195 -24.35 9.60 23.25
CA THR A 195 -23.85 10.76 24.00
C THR A 195 -22.33 10.78 24.14
N ASN A 196 -21.62 9.72 23.80
CA ASN A 196 -20.17 9.70 23.91
C ASN A 196 -19.50 8.62 23.05
N TYR A 197 -18.17 8.68 22.99
CA TYR A 197 -17.32 7.63 22.47
C TYR A 197 -16.17 7.35 23.44
N ASP A 198 -16.07 6.11 23.91
CA ASP A 198 -14.96 5.67 24.72
C ASP A 198 -13.79 5.23 23.84
N LYS A 199 -12.73 6.04 23.83
CA LYS A 199 -11.51 5.77 23.07
C LYS A 199 -10.73 4.56 23.57
N LYS A 200 -10.90 4.15 24.83
CA LYS A 200 -10.18 2.99 25.37
C LYS A 200 -10.76 1.69 24.81
N SER A 201 -12.08 1.56 24.83
CA SER A 201 -12.78 0.40 24.27
C SER A 201 -13.03 0.49 22.77
N GLY A 202 -13.06 1.70 22.20
CA GLY A 202 -13.47 1.94 20.82
C GLY A 202 -14.98 1.84 20.60
N ASN A 203 -15.77 1.99 21.66
CA ASN A 203 -17.23 1.85 21.64
C ASN A 203 -17.93 3.21 21.75
N TYR A 204 -19.07 3.34 21.08
CA TYR A 204 -20.04 4.40 21.34
C TYR A 204 -20.74 4.15 22.69
N GLU A 205 -21.13 5.21 23.36
CA GLU A 205 -21.90 5.19 24.61
C GLU A 205 -23.31 5.73 24.36
N ILE A 206 -24.31 4.92 24.68
CA ILE A 206 -25.72 5.29 24.64
C ILE A 206 -26.24 5.44 26.07
N THR A 207 -26.90 6.56 26.33
CA THR A 207 -27.53 6.89 27.61
C THR A 207 -29.00 7.24 27.41
N GLN A 208 -29.68 7.63 28.49
CA GLN A 208 -31.09 8.08 28.47
C GLN A 208 -32.03 7.04 27.83
N LEU A 209 -31.85 5.77 28.21
CA LEU A 209 -32.66 4.69 27.64
C LEU A 209 -34.12 4.77 28.14
N THR A 210 -35.07 4.68 27.22
CA THR A 210 -36.52 4.82 27.52
C THR A 210 -37.14 3.60 28.19
N SER A 211 -36.39 2.50 28.31
CA SER A 211 -36.88 1.23 28.85
C SER A 211 -35.81 0.52 29.66
N SER A 212 -36.24 -0.27 30.64
CA SER A 212 -35.42 -1.24 31.38
C SER A 212 -35.36 -2.62 30.73
N LEU A 213 -35.91 -2.77 29.52
CA LEU A 213 -35.83 -3.99 28.73
C LEU A 213 -34.38 -4.48 28.62
N LYS A 214 -34.18 -5.77 28.88
CA LYS A 214 -32.86 -6.41 28.81
C LYS A 214 -32.34 -6.37 27.37
N ILE A 215 -31.18 -5.78 27.18
CA ILE A 215 -30.49 -5.72 25.90
C ILE A 215 -29.46 -6.85 25.86
N LYS A 216 -29.21 -7.41 24.67
CA LYS A 216 -28.26 -8.49 24.46
C LYS A 216 -27.07 -8.00 23.64
N LYS A 217 -25.90 -8.56 23.92
CA LYS A 217 -24.73 -8.39 23.05
C LYS A 217 -25.07 -8.86 21.64
N GLY A 218 -24.74 -8.05 20.64
CA GLY A 218 -25.03 -8.30 19.23
C GLY A 218 -26.32 -7.66 18.71
N ASP A 219 -27.17 -7.11 19.59
CA ASP A 219 -28.37 -6.38 19.20
C ASP A 219 -28.01 -5.19 18.29
N LYS A 220 -28.86 -4.94 17.29
CA LYS A 220 -28.60 -3.91 16.28
C LYS A 220 -28.94 -2.53 16.82
N VAL A 221 -28.10 -1.56 16.49
CA VAL A 221 -28.30 -0.16 16.85
C VAL A 221 -28.40 0.67 15.58
N SER A 222 -29.46 1.48 15.49
CA SER A 222 -29.70 2.38 14.36
C SER A 222 -30.21 3.73 14.83
N THR A 223 -30.19 4.76 13.97
CA THR A 223 -30.80 6.05 14.28
C THR A 223 -32.32 5.91 14.45
N SER A 224 -32.91 6.62 15.41
CA SER A 224 -34.36 6.54 15.67
C SER A 224 -35.18 7.63 14.98
N GLY A 225 -34.55 8.72 14.53
CA GLY A 225 -35.24 9.85 13.89
C GLY A 225 -36.18 10.66 14.81
N LEU A 226 -36.14 10.40 16.12
CA LEU A 226 -37.03 11.06 17.10
C LEU A 226 -36.76 12.56 17.30
N ASP A 227 -35.68 13.10 16.74
CA ASP A 227 -35.40 14.55 16.72
C ASP A 227 -36.12 15.29 15.56
N GLY A 228 -36.81 14.56 14.68
CA GLY A 228 -37.51 15.10 13.51
C GLY A 228 -36.60 15.69 12.43
N LYS A 229 -35.27 15.50 12.54
CA LYS A 229 -34.27 16.06 11.63
C LYS A 229 -33.32 15.00 11.07
N SER A 230 -33.03 13.98 11.87
CA SER A 230 -32.14 12.90 11.51
C SER A 230 -32.94 11.79 10.80
N PRO A 231 -32.44 11.24 9.67
CA PRO A 231 -33.05 10.07 9.06
C PRO A 231 -33.09 8.87 10.01
N GLU A 232 -34.21 8.14 10.01
CA GLU A 232 -34.42 6.95 10.84
C GLU A 232 -33.88 5.67 10.18
N GLY A 233 -33.20 4.80 10.94
CA GLY A 233 -32.81 3.47 10.48
C GLY A 233 -31.38 3.37 9.91
N LEU A 234 -30.56 4.42 10.06
CA LEU A 234 -29.15 4.36 9.69
C LEU A 234 -28.39 3.49 10.68
N THR A 235 -27.62 2.52 10.18
CA THR A 235 -26.88 1.58 11.04
C THR A 235 -25.78 2.31 11.79
N VAL A 236 -25.77 2.21 13.12
CA VAL A 236 -24.72 2.75 13.99
C VAL A 236 -23.70 1.67 14.35
N GLY A 237 -24.19 0.50 14.75
CA GLY A 237 -23.34 -0.53 15.32
C GLY A 237 -24.11 -1.71 15.92
N LYS A 238 -23.41 -2.46 16.75
CA LYS A 238 -23.99 -3.55 17.54
C LYS A 238 -23.64 -3.40 19.01
N VAL A 239 -24.56 -3.78 19.88
CA VAL A 239 -24.33 -3.76 21.33
C VAL A 239 -23.17 -4.68 21.68
N ASP A 240 -22.21 -4.16 22.42
CA ASP A 240 -21.07 -4.92 22.93
C ASP A 240 -21.28 -5.31 24.39
N SER A 241 -21.66 -4.34 25.22
CA SER A 241 -21.93 -4.54 26.64
C SER A 241 -22.94 -3.52 27.17
N GLU A 242 -23.45 -3.80 28.36
CA GLU A 242 -24.35 -2.93 29.10
C GLU A 242 -23.80 -2.75 30.51
N GLU A 243 -23.70 -1.50 30.95
CA GLU A 243 -23.46 -1.14 32.34
C GLU A 243 -24.81 -0.79 32.97
N ASN A 244 -25.34 -1.76 33.71
CA ASN A 244 -26.62 -1.62 34.38
C ASN A 244 -26.35 -1.16 35.82
N ASN A 245 -26.45 0.15 36.05
CA ASN A 245 -26.52 0.68 37.39
C ASN A 245 -27.98 0.58 37.86
N SER A 246 -28.22 0.36 39.16
CA SER A 246 -29.56 0.09 39.73
C SER A 246 -30.61 1.19 39.48
N ASN A 247 -30.22 2.30 38.87
CA ASN A 247 -31.08 3.39 38.42
C ASN A 247 -31.09 3.48 36.88
N THR A 248 -32.29 3.46 36.26
CA THR A 248 -32.47 3.52 34.80
C THR A 248 -31.90 4.79 34.17
N LEU A 249 -31.83 5.89 34.92
CA LEU A 249 -31.22 7.15 34.50
C LEU A 249 -29.70 7.06 34.29
N SER A 250 -29.04 6.10 34.96
CA SER A 250 -27.59 5.87 34.89
C SER A 250 -27.22 4.66 34.04
N ARG A 251 -28.21 4.03 33.37
CA ARG A 251 -28.00 2.89 32.49
C ARG A 251 -27.21 3.32 31.26
N LYS A 252 -26.14 2.59 30.93
CA LYS A 252 -25.31 2.84 29.76
C LYS A 252 -25.20 1.60 28.89
N VAL A 253 -25.27 1.78 27.58
CA VAL A 253 -25.04 0.72 26.61
C VAL A 253 -23.84 1.08 25.75
N PHE A 254 -22.87 0.18 25.71
CA PHE A 254 -21.70 0.32 24.86
C PHE A 254 -21.94 -0.40 23.54
N VAL A 255 -21.67 0.31 22.45
CA VAL A 255 -21.97 -0.13 21.09
C VAL A 255 -20.71 -0.10 20.26
N LYS A 256 -20.35 -1.25 19.69
CA LYS A 256 -19.26 -1.35 18.74
C LYS A 256 -19.67 -0.70 17.41
N PRO A 257 -18.92 0.30 16.90
CA PRO A 257 -19.20 0.90 15.60
C PRO A 257 -19.22 -0.17 14.49
N ALA A 258 -20.16 -0.04 13.55
CA ALA A 258 -20.23 -0.94 12.40
C ALA A 258 -19.10 -0.71 11.37
N VAL A 259 -18.39 0.40 11.48
CA VAL A 259 -17.33 0.81 10.54
C VAL A 259 -16.07 1.20 11.29
N ASP A 260 -14.92 0.92 10.68
CA ASP A 260 -13.63 1.38 11.17
C ASP A 260 -13.48 2.89 10.91
N LEU A 261 -13.48 3.67 11.99
CA LEU A 261 -13.38 5.13 11.92
C LEU A 261 -11.97 5.60 11.54
N SER A 262 -10.95 4.75 11.62
CA SER A 262 -9.55 5.11 11.36
C SER A 262 -9.25 5.30 9.86
N ASN A 263 -9.94 4.57 8.99
CA ASN A 263 -9.68 4.57 7.56
C ASN A 263 -10.97 4.86 6.75
N ILE A 264 -11.26 6.16 6.56
CA ILE A 264 -12.43 6.64 5.84
C ILE A 264 -11.96 7.41 4.60
N SER A 265 -12.16 6.81 3.41
CA SER A 265 -11.83 7.41 2.11
C SER A 265 -13.00 8.19 1.50
N TYR A 266 -14.23 7.70 1.71
CA TYR A 266 -15.45 8.25 1.13
C TYR A 266 -16.53 8.41 2.20
N VAL A 267 -17.38 9.42 2.02
CA VAL A 267 -18.49 9.71 2.93
C VAL A 267 -19.75 9.99 2.11
N THR A 268 -20.86 9.44 2.59
CA THR A 268 -22.20 9.72 2.10
C THR A 268 -22.94 10.57 3.13
N LEU A 269 -23.38 11.76 2.74
CA LEU A 269 -24.24 12.64 3.54
C LEU A 269 -25.71 12.32 3.25
N VAL A 270 -26.52 12.21 4.29
CA VAL A 270 -27.96 11.94 4.20
C VAL A 270 -28.74 12.87 5.14
N GLY A 271 -29.82 13.46 4.63
CA GLY A 271 -30.75 14.28 5.42
C GLY A 271 -31.49 15.32 4.59
N GLU A 272 -32.23 16.19 5.27
CA GLU A 272 -33.07 17.25 4.69
C GLU A 272 -32.73 18.66 5.15
#